data_AF-A0A969TND6-F1
#
_entry.id   AF-A0A969TND6-F1
#
_cell.length_a   1.000
_cell.length_b   1.000
_cell.length_c   1.000
_cell.angle_alpha   90.00
_cell.angle_beta   90.00
_cell.angle_gamma   90.00
#
_symmetry.space_group_name_H-M   'P 1'
#
loop_
_entity.id
_entity.type
_entity.pdbx_description
1 polymer ?
#
loop_
_entity_poly.entity_id
_entity_poly.type
_entity_poly.pdbx_seq_one_letter_code
_entity_poly.pdbx_strand_id
1 'polypeptide(L)'
;MRLSRALLESSTLPASLIRLDSGLTVIHQHTPATPVAAVDVWIKAGAVLEPDEWAGMAHFLEHMIFKGTNRIAPGVFDHQVEYRGGITNAATSYDYAHYFITTAAPYLSDTLPYLAEILLNAAIPDEEFDRERDVVLEELRQSYDNPDCMAFQALTEMVYQRHPYGRPILGTEETLLPRSPDEMRAFHRTHYQPENMTVVVIGDVSQDAALNLVDRTFRTFPGQSNCPHYQPEAEPPITQIRRQELGMPRLEQARLMMAWLGPGMD
;
A
#
# COMPACT_ATOMS: atom_id res chain seq x y z
N MET A 1 28.37 3.36 -28.21
CA MET A 1 28.33 2.08 -27.47
C MET A 1 26.92 1.51 -27.64
N ARG A 2 26.75 0.53 -28.54
CA ARG A 2 25.43 -0.04 -28.89
C ARG A 2 25.05 -1.04 -27.80
N LEU A 3 24.10 -0.69 -26.93
CA LEU A 3 23.48 -1.66 -26.04
C LEU A 3 22.62 -2.61 -26.90
N SER A 4 22.98 -3.89 -26.86
CA SER A 4 22.29 -4.98 -27.52
C SER A 4 20.86 -5.11 -26.99
N ARG A 5 19.89 -5.03 -27.90
CA ARG A 5 18.44 -5.18 -27.72
C ARG A 5 18.01 -6.61 -27.33
N ALA A 6 18.90 -7.39 -26.70
CA ALA A 6 18.84 -8.86 -26.61
C ALA A 6 18.66 -9.42 -25.20
N LEU A 7 18.23 -8.61 -24.22
CA LEU A 7 17.98 -9.06 -22.83
C LEU A 7 16.54 -8.84 -22.36
N LEU A 8 15.61 -8.51 -23.27
CA LEU A 8 14.17 -8.51 -23.00
C LEU A 8 13.51 -9.57 -23.89
N GLU A 9 13.97 -10.81 -23.77
CA GLU A 9 13.08 -11.93 -24.06
C GLU A 9 12.00 -11.88 -22.97
N SER A 10 10.83 -11.37 -23.34
CA SER A 10 9.62 -11.44 -22.52
C SER A 10 9.36 -12.91 -22.22
N SER A 11 9.86 -13.39 -21.09
CA SER A 11 9.28 -14.57 -20.44
C SER A 11 7.80 -14.25 -20.28
N THR A 12 6.95 -14.93 -21.04
CA THR A 12 5.52 -14.94 -20.77
C THR A 12 5.38 -15.38 -19.32
N LEU A 13 5.00 -14.44 -18.44
CA LEU A 13 4.67 -14.78 -17.06
C LEU A 13 3.63 -15.91 -17.13
N PRO A 14 3.81 -17.04 -16.44
CA PRO A 14 2.84 -18.14 -16.43
C PRO A 14 1.62 -17.77 -15.54
N ALA A 15 1.13 -16.55 -15.68
CA ALA A 15 0.03 -15.98 -14.92
C ALA A 15 -1.04 -15.47 -15.88
N SER A 16 -2.29 -15.69 -15.51
CA SER A 16 -3.44 -15.17 -16.23
C SER A 16 -3.84 -13.83 -15.63
N LEU A 17 -4.10 -12.84 -16.49
CA LEU A 17 -4.67 -11.55 -16.10
C LEU A 17 -6.13 -11.52 -16.58
N ILE A 18 -7.06 -11.42 -15.64
CA ILE A 18 -8.50 -11.40 -15.89
C ILE A 18 -9.08 -10.11 -15.30
N ARG A 19 -9.88 -9.40 -16.08
CA ARG A 19 -10.68 -8.28 -15.57
C ARG A 19 -12.11 -8.76 -15.35
N LEU A 20 -12.63 -8.60 -14.14
CA LEU A 20 -14.00 -8.95 -13.80
C LEU A 20 -14.97 -7.85 -14.27
N ASP A 21 -16.25 -8.18 -14.37
CA ASP A 21 -17.31 -7.23 -14.73
C ASP A 21 -17.42 -6.07 -13.73
N SER A 22 -17.01 -6.28 -12.47
CA SER A 22 -16.93 -5.24 -11.44
C SER A 22 -15.85 -4.19 -11.69
N GLY A 23 -14.96 -4.40 -12.66
CA GLY A 23 -13.79 -3.54 -12.90
C GLY A 23 -12.51 -4.05 -12.21
N LEU A 24 -12.64 -4.95 -11.22
CA LEU A 24 -11.54 -5.55 -10.47
C LEU A 24 -10.63 -6.38 -11.38
N THR A 25 -9.32 -6.22 -11.21
CA THR A 25 -8.33 -7.06 -11.91
C THR A 25 -7.91 -8.24 -11.04
N VAL A 26 -7.82 -9.42 -11.62
CA VAL A 26 -7.32 -10.63 -10.96
C VAL A 26 -6.11 -11.13 -11.73
N ILE A 27 -5.00 -11.31 -11.03
CA ILE A 27 -3.81 -11.98 -11.55
C ILE A 27 -3.75 -13.34 -10.88
N HIS A 28 -3.66 -14.42 -11.64
CA HIS A 28 -3.65 -15.76 -11.08
C HIS A 28 -2.53 -16.62 -11.67
N GLN A 29 -1.81 -17.33 -10.80
CA GLN A 29 -0.88 -18.38 -11.20
C GLN A 29 -1.08 -19.62 -10.33
N HIS A 30 -1.45 -20.73 -10.97
CA HIS A 30 -1.57 -22.02 -10.29
C HIS A 30 -0.19 -22.65 -10.07
N THR A 31 0.15 -22.93 -8.82
CA THR A 31 1.43 -23.51 -8.40
C THR A 31 1.16 -24.67 -7.43
N PRO A 32 0.92 -25.90 -7.92
CA PRO A 32 0.53 -27.06 -7.11
C PRO A 32 1.70 -27.72 -6.35
N ALA A 33 2.89 -27.12 -6.37
CA ALA A 33 4.10 -27.70 -5.78
C ALA A 33 4.06 -27.79 -4.24
N THR A 34 3.29 -26.90 -3.60
CA THR A 34 3.06 -26.87 -2.15
C THR A 34 1.59 -26.56 -1.86
N PRO A 35 0.98 -27.11 -0.80
CA PRO A 35 -0.43 -26.87 -0.46
C PRO A 35 -0.63 -25.51 0.23
N VAL A 36 -0.04 -24.46 -0.36
CA VAL A 36 -0.02 -23.08 0.13
C VAL A 36 -0.69 -22.20 -0.91
N ALA A 37 -1.41 -21.19 -0.44
CA ALA A 37 -1.92 -20.12 -1.27
C ALA A 37 -1.50 -18.77 -0.68
N ALA A 38 -1.00 -17.90 -1.55
CA ALA A 38 -0.73 -16.50 -1.28
C ALA A 38 -1.72 -15.65 -2.05
N VAL A 39 -2.35 -14.71 -1.35
CA VAL A 39 -3.15 -13.66 -1.95
C VAL A 39 -2.59 -12.32 -1.56
N ASP A 40 -2.44 -11.43 -2.52
CA ASP A 40 -1.97 -10.07 -2.32
C ASP A 40 -2.91 -9.11 -3.05
N VAL A 41 -3.47 -8.16 -2.30
CA VAL A 41 -4.42 -7.18 -2.81
C VAL A 41 -3.69 -5.86 -2.96
N TRP A 42 -3.43 -5.49 -4.20
CA TRP A 42 -2.77 -4.25 -4.58
C TRP A 42 -3.82 -3.19 -4.88
N ILE A 43 -3.70 -2.04 -4.26
CA ILE A 43 -4.61 -0.91 -4.43
C ILE A 43 -3.77 0.23 -4.94
N LYS A 44 -4.21 0.82 -6.07
CA LYS A 44 -3.66 2.08 -6.61
C LYS A 44 -4.11 3.25 -5.73
N ALA A 45 -3.62 3.23 -4.51
CA ALA A 45 -3.68 4.23 -3.46
C ALA A 45 -2.24 4.66 -3.14
N GLY A 46 -1.98 5.28 -1.99
CA GLY A 46 -0.63 5.64 -1.59
C GLY A 46 -0.36 7.14 -1.59
N ALA A 47 0.83 7.50 -1.14
CA ALA A 47 1.17 8.88 -0.82
C ALA A 47 1.09 9.84 -2.03
N VAL A 48 1.17 9.35 -3.27
CA VAL A 48 1.08 10.18 -4.48
C VAL A 48 -0.32 10.74 -4.72
N LEU A 49 -1.36 10.08 -4.21
CA LEU A 49 -2.76 10.50 -4.39
C LEU A 49 -3.28 11.36 -3.23
N GLU A 50 -2.46 11.57 -2.21
CA GLU A 50 -2.80 12.45 -1.09
C GLU A 50 -2.79 13.91 -1.53
N PRO A 51 -3.87 14.67 -1.25
CA PRO A 51 -3.80 16.13 -1.22
C PRO A 51 -2.62 16.59 -0.36
N ASP A 52 -2.02 17.74 -0.68
CA ASP A 52 -0.84 18.25 0.05
C ASP A 52 -1.12 18.41 1.54
N GLU A 53 -2.31 18.88 1.90
CA GLU A 53 -2.69 19.01 3.28
C GLU A 53 -2.82 17.65 3.96
N TRP A 54 -3.13 16.57 3.23
CA TRP A 54 -3.42 15.24 3.77
C TRP A 54 -2.21 14.30 3.78
N ALA A 55 -0.99 14.83 3.68
CA ALA A 55 0.22 13.99 3.68
C ALA A 55 0.24 13.03 4.89
N GLY A 56 0.45 11.74 4.64
CA GLY A 56 0.41 10.67 5.65
C GLY A 56 -0.93 9.95 5.79
N MET A 57 -1.98 10.38 5.08
CA MET A 57 -3.32 9.79 5.15
C MET A 57 -3.36 8.33 4.66
N ALA A 58 -2.61 7.97 3.62
CA ALA A 58 -2.59 6.62 3.06
C ALA A 58 -1.98 5.62 4.05
N HIS A 59 -0.84 5.99 4.65
CA HIS A 59 -0.20 5.20 5.70
C HIS A 59 -1.10 5.09 6.94
N PHE A 60 -1.72 6.20 7.35
CA PHE A 60 -2.61 6.17 8.49
C PHE A 60 -3.88 5.32 8.21
N LEU A 61 -4.39 5.34 6.98
CA LEU A 61 -5.51 4.47 6.58
C LEU A 61 -5.13 2.98 6.65
N GLU A 62 -3.88 2.62 6.33
CA GLU A 62 -3.37 1.25 6.48
C GLU A 62 -3.59 0.73 7.90
N HIS A 63 -3.20 1.50 8.91
CA HIS A 63 -3.43 1.16 10.31
C HIS A 63 -4.92 1.06 10.63
N MET A 64 -5.70 2.01 10.11
CA MET A 64 -7.13 2.12 10.43
C MET A 64 -7.98 1.01 9.83
N ILE A 65 -7.55 0.38 8.74
CA ILE A 65 -8.23 -0.79 8.15
C ILE A 65 -8.31 -1.97 9.12
N PHE A 66 -7.31 -2.13 9.99
CA PHE A 66 -7.29 -3.20 11.01
C PHE A 66 -8.15 -2.90 12.24
N LYS A 67 -8.69 -1.67 12.37
CA LYS A 67 -9.59 -1.29 13.46
C LYS A 67 -11.04 -1.74 13.25
N GLY A 68 -11.23 -2.70 12.34
CA GLY A 68 -12.46 -3.44 12.17
C GLY A 68 -13.50 -2.78 11.27
N THR A 69 -14.61 -3.48 11.15
CA THR A 69 -15.79 -3.09 10.37
C THR A 69 -17.03 -3.19 11.25
N ASN A 70 -18.20 -2.87 10.70
CA ASN A 70 -19.48 -3.14 11.37
C ASN A 70 -19.75 -4.64 11.60
N ARG A 71 -18.99 -5.54 10.96
CA ARG A 71 -19.19 -6.99 10.98
C ARG A 71 -18.02 -7.74 11.64
N ILE A 72 -16.82 -7.17 11.59
CA ILE A 72 -15.59 -7.76 12.11
C ILE A 72 -15.03 -6.82 13.17
N ALA A 73 -14.97 -7.27 14.42
CA ALA A 73 -14.33 -6.52 15.49
C ALA A 73 -12.80 -6.44 15.27
N PRO A 74 -12.10 -5.41 15.81
CA PRO A 74 -10.65 -5.33 15.76
C PRO A 74 -9.96 -6.63 16.19
N GLY A 75 -8.92 -7.04 15.46
CA GLY A 75 -8.14 -8.26 15.72
C GLY A 75 -8.81 -9.59 15.35
N VAL A 76 -10.10 -9.61 15.00
CA VAL A 76 -10.78 -10.84 14.55
C VAL A 76 -10.22 -11.31 13.20
N PHE A 77 -9.87 -10.39 12.30
CA PHE A 77 -9.21 -10.73 11.03
C PHE A 77 -7.91 -11.51 11.29
N ASP A 78 -7.00 -10.92 12.08
CA ASP A 78 -5.68 -11.50 12.37
C ASP A 78 -5.84 -12.86 13.04
N HIS A 79 -6.69 -12.95 14.07
CA HIS A 79 -6.98 -14.20 14.75
C HIS A 79 -7.48 -15.30 13.80
N GLN A 80 -8.34 -14.98 12.82
CA GLN A 80 -8.90 -15.99 11.90
C GLN A 80 -7.85 -16.51 10.92
N VAL A 81 -6.88 -15.68 10.53
CA VAL A 81 -5.77 -16.08 9.69
C VAL A 81 -4.73 -16.88 10.49
N GLU A 82 -4.33 -16.38 11.65
CA GLU A 82 -3.35 -17.02 12.55
C GLU A 82 -3.84 -18.38 13.06
N TYR A 83 -5.13 -18.49 13.44
CA TYR A 83 -5.75 -19.75 13.87
C TYR A 83 -5.65 -20.85 12.80
N ARG A 84 -5.56 -20.47 11.52
CA ARG A 84 -5.40 -21.39 10.38
C ARG A 84 -3.93 -21.54 9.94
N GLY A 85 -2.99 -21.04 10.72
CA GLY A 85 -1.55 -21.08 10.44
C GLY A 85 -1.11 -20.16 9.30
N GLY A 86 -1.94 -19.17 8.96
CA GLY A 86 -1.59 -18.16 7.97
C GLY A 86 -0.84 -16.99 8.58
N ILE A 87 -0.27 -16.16 7.72
CA ILE A 87 0.35 -14.89 8.06
C ILE A 87 -0.26 -13.78 7.20
N THR A 88 -0.31 -12.57 7.75
CA THR A 88 -0.81 -11.37 7.09
C THR A 88 0.20 -10.25 7.26
N ASN A 89 0.16 -9.29 6.34
CA ASN A 89 0.75 -7.98 6.57
C ASN A 89 0.14 -6.96 5.61
N ALA A 90 0.49 -5.69 5.82
CA ALA A 90 0.24 -4.61 4.90
C ALA A 90 1.50 -3.79 4.68
N ALA A 91 1.50 -2.99 3.62
CA ALA A 91 2.44 -1.89 3.46
C ALA A 91 1.87 -0.83 2.52
N THR A 92 2.22 0.42 2.80
CA THR A 92 1.93 1.58 1.98
C THR A 92 3.21 2.16 1.41
N SER A 93 3.15 2.56 0.16
CA SER A 93 4.21 3.26 -0.55
C SER A 93 3.65 4.48 -1.26
N TYR A 94 4.43 5.06 -2.17
CA TYR A 94 4.00 6.22 -2.92
C TYR A 94 2.84 5.91 -3.86
N ASP A 95 2.90 4.80 -4.60
CA ASP A 95 1.93 4.51 -5.68
C ASP A 95 0.93 3.41 -5.34
N TYR A 96 1.06 2.79 -4.16
CA TYR A 96 0.18 1.72 -3.74
C TYR A 96 0.04 1.62 -2.23
N ALA A 97 -1.05 0.96 -1.82
CA ALA A 97 -1.10 0.20 -0.58
C ALA A 97 -1.37 -1.26 -0.96
N HIS A 98 -0.77 -2.21 -0.25
CA HIS A 98 -1.04 -3.61 -0.49
C HIS A 98 -1.20 -4.40 0.82
N TYR A 99 -2.00 -5.45 0.76
CA TYR A 99 -2.38 -6.27 1.90
C TYR A 99 -2.39 -7.73 1.47
N PHE A 100 -1.70 -8.59 2.21
CA PHE A 100 -1.57 -9.99 1.82
C PHE A 100 -2.00 -10.96 2.91
N ILE A 101 -2.37 -12.15 2.47
CA ILE A 101 -2.49 -13.36 3.28
C ILE A 101 -1.65 -14.45 2.62
N THR A 102 -0.83 -15.15 3.39
CA THR A 102 -0.31 -16.47 3.02
C THR A 102 -0.89 -17.50 3.95
N THR A 103 -1.52 -18.55 3.43
CA THR A 103 -2.17 -19.61 4.22
C THR A 103 -2.11 -20.95 3.52
N ALA A 104 -2.51 -22.03 4.17
CA ALA A 104 -2.69 -23.31 3.49
C ALA A 104 -3.85 -23.21 2.48
N ALA A 105 -3.69 -23.78 1.29
CA ALA A 105 -4.67 -23.65 0.21
C ALA A 105 -6.13 -24.02 0.59
N PRO A 106 -6.39 -25.07 1.41
CA PRO A 106 -7.74 -25.40 1.85
C PRO A 106 -8.41 -24.32 2.71
N TYR A 107 -7.63 -23.45 3.36
CA TYR A 107 -8.12 -22.40 4.24
C TYR A 107 -8.32 -21.06 3.53
N LEU A 108 -7.91 -20.93 2.26
CA LEU A 108 -8.03 -19.66 1.55
C LEU A 108 -9.49 -19.18 1.44
N SER A 109 -10.43 -20.12 1.25
CA SER A 109 -11.85 -19.78 1.18
C SER A 109 -12.42 -19.27 2.50
N ASP A 110 -11.76 -19.56 3.62
CA ASP A 110 -12.15 -19.10 4.95
C ASP A 110 -11.50 -17.77 5.32
N THR A 111 -10.27 -17.50 4.84
CA THR A 111 -9.48 -16.33 5.24
C THR A 111 -9.68 -15.13 4.32
N LEU A 112 -9.73 -15.34 3.00
CA LEU A 112 -9.86 -14.24 2.04
C LEU A 112 -11.10 -13.36 2.27
N PRO A 113 -12.28 -13.90 2.67
CA PRO A 113 -13.44 -13.08 2.99
C PRO A 113 -13.21 -12.06 4.10
N TYR A 114 -12.36 -12.36 5.08
CA TYR A 114 -12.05 -11.39 6.14
C TYR A 114 -11.18 -10.26 5.64
N LEU A 115 -10.17 -10.54 4.79
CA LEU A 115 -9.34 -9.48 4.18
C LEU A 115 -10.19 -8.54 3.32
N ALA A 116 -11.05 -9.09 2.46
CA ALA A 116 -11.92 -8.25 1.65
C ALA A 116 -12.91 -7.43 2.48
N GLU A 117 -13.45 -7.99 3.57
CA GLU A 117 -14.36 -7.25 4.45
C GLU A 117 -13.65 -6.06 5.11
N ILE A 118 -12.45 -6.22 5.69
CA ILE A 118 -11.72 -5.10 6.30
C ILE A 118 -11.29 -4.05 5.26
N LEU A 119 -10.90 -4.48 4.05
CA LEU A 119 -10.49 -3.55 2.99
C LEU A 119 -11.66 -2.75 2.43
N LEU A 120 -12.82 -3.37 2.23
CA LEU A 120 -13.95 -2.72 1.56
C LEU A 120 -14.88 -1.99 2.54
N ASN A 121 -14.94 -2.41 3.79
CA ASN A 121 -15.93 -1.95 4.77
C ASN A 121 -15.32 -1.43 6.07
N ALA A 122 -14.06 -0.95 6.06
CA ALA A 122 -13.42 -0.33 7.21
C ALA A 122 -14.35 0.72 7.87
N ALA A 123 -14.60 0.55 9.18
CA ALA A 123 -15.53 1.43 9.89
C ALA A 123 -14.94 2.82 10.17
N ILE A 124 -13.62 2.88 10.34
CA ILE A 124 -12.85 4.06 10.76
C ILE A 124 -13.54 4.73 11.97
N PRO A 125 -13.63 4.08 13.14
CA PRO A 125 -14.30 4.65 14.30
C PRO A 125 -13.56 5.89 14.82
N ASP A 126 -14.28 6.93 15.21
CA ASP A 126 -13.67 8.21 15.64
C ASP A 126 -12.72 8.01 16.84
N GLU A 127 -13.12 7.23 17.85
CA GLU A 127 -12.28 6.97 19.02
C GLU A 127 -11.00 6.17 18.68
N GLU A 128 -11.10 5.23 17.74
CA GLU A 128 -9.95 4.43 17.30
C GLU A 128 -9.03 5.26 16.41
N PHE A 129 -9.58 6.17 15.60
CA PHE A 129 -8.81 7.12 14.81
C PHE A 129 -7.93 7.99 15.72
N ASP A 130 -8.50 8.57 16.77
CA ASP A 130 -7.71 9.43 17.67
C ASP A 130 -6.62 8.64 18.41
N ARG A 131 -6.91 7.42 18.86
CA ARG A 131 -5.90 6.54 19.48
C ARG A 131 -4.80 6.15 18.52
N GLU A 132 -5.16 5.79 17.31
CA GLU A 132 -4.19 5.34 16.31
C GLU A 132 -3.37 6.50 15.76
N ARG A 133 -3.89 7.74 15.80
CA ARG A 133 -3.09 8.94 15.51
C ARG A 133 -1.88 9.02 16.42
N ASP A 134 -2.04 8.73 17.72
CA ASP A 134 -0.92 8.74 18.68
C ASP A 134 0.12 7.65 18.35
N VAL A 135 -0.33 6.48 17.89
CA VAL A 135 0.56 5.38 17.46
C VAL A 135 1.36 5.77 16.22
N VAL A 136 0.70 6.33 15.20
CA VAL A 136 1.36 6.80 13.96
C VAL A 136 2.32 7.96 14.25
N LEU A 137 1.97 8.87 15.15
CA LEU A 137 2.88 9.95 15.57
C LEU A 137 4.12 9.40 16.29
N GLU A 138 3.98 8.32 17.06
CA GLU A 138 5.12 7.68 17.70
C GLU A 138 6.01 6.95 16.68
N GLU A 139 5.41 6.28 15.68
CA GLU A 139 6.16 5.68 14.58
C GLU A 139 6.92 6.74 13.77
N LEU A 140 6.31 7.90 13.50
CA LEU A 140 6.96 9.04 12.88
C LEU A 140 8.19 9.47 13.69
N ARG A 141 8.09 9.56 15.01
CA ARG A 141 9.23 9.90 15.88
C ARG A 141 10.32 8.83 15.84
N GLN A 142 9.94 7.55 15.88
CA GLN A 142 10.89 6.43 15.74
C GLN A 142 11.62 6.47 14.40
N SER A 143 10.98 6.93 13.32
CA SER A 143 11.63 7.09 12.01
C SER A 143 12.79 8.08 12.04
N TYR A 144 12.73 9.10 12.92
CA TYR A 144 13.80 10.07 13.13
C TYR A 144 14.97 9.52 13.96
N ASP A 145 14.80 8.36 14.60
CA ASP A 145 15.90 7.65 15.26
C ASP A 145 16.66 6.73 14.30
N ASN A 146 16.17 6.55 13.06
CA ASN A 146 16.81 5.74 12.04
C ASN A 146 17.58 6.60 11.02
N PRO A 147 18.93 6.58 11.03
CA PRO A 147 19.76 7.35 10.11
C PRO A 147 19.52 7.05 8.63
N ASP A 148 19.14 5.81 8.28
CA ASP A 148 18.85 5.43 6.90
C ASP A 148 17.54 6.03 6.42
N CYS A 149 16.50 6.02 7.25
CA CYS A 149 15.22 6.66 6.95
C CYS A 149 15.41 8.17 6.74
N MET A 150 16.13 8.83 7.65
CA MET A 150 16.40 10.27 7.52
C MET A 150 17.24 10.61 6.29
N ALA A 151 18.29 9.83 6.00
CA ALA A 151 19.14 10.07 4.84
C ALA A 151 18.39 9.83 3.52
N PHE A 152 17.54 8.80 3.46
CA PHE A 152 16.70 8.53 2.30
C PHE A 152 15.66 9.62 2.10
N GLN A 153 14.97 10.05 3.17
CA GLN A 153 13.99 11.12 3.11
C GLN A 153 14.60 12.46 2.66
N ALA A 154 15.76 12.84 3.20
CA ALA A 154 16.48 14.03 2.75
C ALA A 154 16.92 13.93 1.28
N LEU A 155 17.31 12.73 0.82
CA LEU A 155 17.65 12.50 -0.57
C LEU A 155 16.42 12.65 -1.48
N THR A 156 15.28 12.07 -1.12
CA THR A 156 14.04 12.15 -1.93
C THR A 156 13.51 13.58 -1.98
N GLU A 157 13.53 14.34 -0.88
CA GLU A 157 13.19 15.79 -0.87
C GLU A 157 14.11 16.63 -1.76
N MET A 158 15.41 16.32 -1.79
CA MET A 158 16.35 17.01 -2.67
C MET A 158 16.13 16.66 -4.16
N VAL A 159 15.73 15.43 -4.47
CA VAL A 159 15.46 14.97 -5.84
C VAL A 159 14.13 15.52 -6.32
N TYR A 160 13.07 15.35 -5.53
CA TYR A 160 11.69 15.68 -5.82
C TYR A 160 11.24 16.91 -5.04
N GLN A 161 11.44 18.09 -5.62
CA GLN A 161 11.09 19.35 -4.95
C GLN A 161 9.62 19.74 -5.12
N ARG A 162 8.94 19.15 -6.11
CA ARG A 162 7.53 19.42 -6.42
C ARG A 162 6.68 18.16 -6.46
N HIS A 163 7.27 17.04 -6.87
CA HIS A 163 6.56 15.77 -6.95
C HIS A 163 6.27 15.20 -5.56
N PRO A 164 5.11 14.55 -5.32
CA PRO A 164 4.77 13.92 -4.04
C PRO A 164 5.80 12.93 -3.48
N TYR A 165 6.69 12.40 -4.33
CA TYR A 165 7.76 11.50 -3.91
C TYR A 165 8.80 12.17 -3.01
N GLY A 166 8.80 13.51 -2.95
CA GLY A 166 9.59 14.24 -1.96
C GLY A 166 8.95 14.24 -0.58
N ARG A 167 7.65 13.97 -0.45
CA ARG A 167 6.95 13.99 0.84
C ARG A 167 7.18 12.69 1.60
N PRO A 168 7.32 12.71 2.93
CA PRO A 168 7.39 11.49 3.72
C PRO A 168 6.07 10.71 3.63
N ILE A 169 6.14 9.39 3.43
CA ILE A 169 4.96 8.50 3.40
C ILE A 169 4.18 8.57 4.73
N LEU A 170 4.88 8.75 5.85
CA LEU A 170 4.27 8.88 7.18
C LEU A 170 3.61 10.27 7.39
N GLY A 171 3.82 11.23 6.50
CA GLY A 171 3.42 12.62 6.70
C GLY A 171 4.28 13.34 7.74
N THR A 172 3.72 14.39 8.33
CA THR A 172 4.34 15.16 9.43
C THR A 172 3.34 15.38 10.55
N GLU A 173 3.80 15.77 11.74
CA GLU A 173 2.87 16.12 12.84
C GLU A 173 1.88 17.22 12.40
N GLU A 174 2.34 18.18 11.59
CA GLU A 174 1.52 19.29 11.06
C GLU A 174 0.40 18.81 10.13
N THR A 175 0.65 17.77 9.33
CA THR A 175 -0.36 17.21 8.44
C THR A 175 -1.22 16.15 9.08
N LEU A 176 -0.78 15.48 10.15
CA LEU A 176 -1.53 14.42 10.83
C LEU A 176 -2.49 14.95 11.91
N LEU A 177 -2.06 15.94 12.70
CA LEU A 177 -2.85 16.47 13.82
C LEU A 177 -4.21 17.06 13.43
N PRO A 178 -4.34 17.88 12.35
CA PRO A 178 -5.62 18.50 12.01
C PRO A 178 -6.56 17.57 11.24
N ARG A 179 -6.16 16.31 10.95
CA ARG A 179 -6.96 15.39 10.14
C ARG A 179 -8.13 14.82 10.90
N SER A 180 -9.23 14.61 10.19
CA SER A 180 -10.46 14.06 10.73
C SER A 180 -10.75 12.64 10.22
N PRO A 181 -11.50 11.84 11.00
CA PRO A 181 -12.00 10.54 10.55
C PRO A 181 -12.85 10.62 9.27
N ASP A 182 -13.59 11.71 9.08
CA ASP A 182 -14.43 11.92 7.89
C ASP A 182 -13.59 12.12 6.61
N GLU A 183 -12.48 12.86 6.70
CA GLU A 183 -11.53 12.98 5.58
C GLU A 183 -10.94 11.61 5.22
N MET A 184 -10.59 10.79 6.22
CA MET A 184 -10.09 9.44 5.98
C MET A 184 -11.13 8.51 5.36
N ARG A 185 -12.39 8.57 5.82
CA ARG A 185 -13.51 7.85 5.18
C ARG A 185 -13.69 8.31 3.73
N ALA A 186 -13.51 9.60 3.44
CA ALA A 186 -13.57 10.10 2.08
C ALA A 186 -12.41 9.55 1.22
N PHE A 187 -11.18 9.57 1.74
CA PHE A 187 -9.99 9.00 1.06
C PHE A 187 -10.19 7.51 0.76
N HIS A 188 -10.60 6.71 1.76
CA HIS A 188 -10.93 5.30 1.60
C HIS A 188 -11.97 5.07 0.50
N ARG A 189 -13.12 5.74 0.59
CA ARG A 189 -14.22 5.60 -0.39
C ARG A 189 -13.84 6.06 -1.80
N THR A 190 -12.90 6.98 -1.97
CA THR A 190 -12.47 7.42 -3.31
C THR A 190 -11.48 6.43 -3.93
N HIS A 191 -10.53 5.90 -3.17
CA HIS A 191 -9.42 5.12 -3.72
C HIS A 191 -9.62 3.60 -3.66
N TYR A 192 -10.38 3.07 -2.69
CA TYR A 192 -10.62 1.64 -2.51
C TYR A 192 -11.80 1.18 -3.36
N GLN A 193 -11.65 1.34 -4.68
CA GLN A 193 -12.63 1.03 -5.72
C GLN A 193 -12.13 -0.11 -6.61
N PRO A 194 -13.02 -0.90 -7.23
CA PRO A 194 -12.63 -2.09 -7.97
C PRO A 194 -11.70 -1.77 -9.14
N GLU A 195 -11.90 -0.65 -9.83
CA GLU A 195 -11.08 -0.23 -10.97
C GLU A 195 -9.64 0.12 -10.58
N ASN A 196 -9.40 0.42 -9.29
CA ASN A 196 -8.10 0.73 -8.73
C ASN A 196 -7.48 -0.47 -7.98
N MET A 197 -8.12 -1.63 -8.01
CA MET A 197 -7.71 -2.79 -7.20
C MET A 197 -7.32 -3.99 -8.08
N THR A 198 -6.27 -4.68 -7.67
CA THR A 198 -5.79 -5.92 -8.27
C THR A 198 -5.62 -6.98 -7.20
N VAL A 199 -6.29 -8.13 -7.37
CA VAL A 199 -6.13 -9.29 -6.48
C VAL A 199 -5.22 -10.30 -7.15
N VAL A 200 -4.05 -10.52 -6.59
CA VAL A 200 -3.09 -11.52 -7.06
C VAL A 200 -3.29 -12.80 -6.25
N VAL A 201 -3.55 -13.93 -6.91
CA VAL A 201 -3.76 -15.25 -6.26
C VAL A 201 -2.75 -16.24 -6.82
N ILE A 202 -1.84 -16.72 -5.99
CA ILE A 202 -0.80 -17.69 -6.38
C ILE A 202 -0.82 -18.89 -5.44
N GLY A 203 -0.68 -20.11 -5.97
CA GLY A 203 -0.51 -21.32 -5.16
C GLY A 203 -1.35 -22.49 -5.63
N ASP A 204 -1.59 -23.45 -4.73
CA ASP A 204 -2.36 -24.68 -5.00
C ASP A 204 -3.88 -24.41 -5.02
N VAL A 205 -4.29 -23.51 -5.89
CA VAL A 205 -5.69 -23.14 -6.15
C VAL A 205 -5.86 -23.06 -7.65
N SER A 206 -6.83 -23.81 -8.21
CA SER A 206 -7.11 -23.74 -9.65
C SER A 206 -7.66 -22.36 -10.04
N GLN A 207 -7.48 -21.94 -11.29
CA GLN A 207 -7.97 -20.66 -11.78
C GLN A 207 -9.48 -20.47 -11.55
N ASP A 208 -10.29 -21.47 -11.88
CA ASP A 208 -11.76 -21.38 -11.71
C ASP A 208 -12.14 -21.22 -10.24
N ALA A 209 -11.47 -21.94 -9.33
CA ALA A 209 -11.69 -21.80 -7.90
C ALA A 209 -11.27 -20.41 -7.38
N ALA A 210 -10.14 -19.89 -7.85
CA ALA A 210 -9.64 -18.56 -7.50
C ALA A 210 -10.60 -17.46 -7.99
N LEU A 211 -10.99 -17.50 -9.27
CA LEU A 211 -11.91 -16.51 -9.85
C LEU A 211 -13.27 -16.53 -9.14
N ASN A 212 -13.85 -17.71 -8.91
CA ASN A 212 -15.12 -17.83 -8.20
C ASN A 212 -15.01 -17.33 -6.74
N LEU A 213 -13.88 -17.57 -6.08
CA LEU A 213 -13.65 -17.10 -4.72
C LEU A 213 -13.47 -15.57 -4.68
N VAL A 214 -12.70 -14.98 -5.60
CA VAL A 214 -12.51 -13.52 -5.66
C VAL A 214 -13.83 -12.83 -6.00
N ASP A 215 -14.54 -13.30 -7.04
CA ASP A 215 -15.81 -12.70 -7.47
C ASP A 215 -16.89 -12.72 -6.38
N ARG A 216 -16.98 -13.80 -5.58
CA ARG A 216 -17.95 -13.84 -4.45
C ARG A 216 -17.54 -12.97 -3.26
N THR A 217 -16.25 -12.71 -3.12
CA THR A 217 -15.67 -12.06 -1.93
C THR A 217 -15.60 -10.53 -2.12
N PHE A 218 -15.17 -10.07 -3.29
CA PHE A 218 -15.02 -8.65 -3.62
C PHE A 218 -16.25 -8.14 -4.40
N ARG A 219 -17.39 -8.02 -3.70
CA ARG A 219 -18.68 -7.61 -4.30
C ARG A 219 -19.19 -6.25 -3.87
N THR A 220 -19.00 -5.92 -2.59
CA THR A 220 -19.59 -4.72 -1.99
C THR A 220 -18.50 -3.71 -1.78
N PHE A 221 -18.30 -2.83 -2.75
CA PHE A 221 -17.36 -1.73 -2.67
C PHE A 221 -18.01 -0.53 -2.00
N PRO A 222 -17.22 0.32 -1.32
CA PRO A 222 -17.73 1.55 -0.74
C PRO A 222 -18.38 2.44 -1.81
N GLY A 223 -19.46 3.14 -1.45
CA GLY A 223 -20.02 4.18 -2.33
C GLY A 223 -19.00 5.29 -2.56
N GLN A 224 -18.83 5.70 -3.81
CA GLN A 224 -17.82 6.70 -4.18
C GLN A 224 -18.04 8.01 -3.43
N SER A 225 -16.95 8.55 -2.88
CA SER A 225 -16.90 9.87 -2.23
C SER A 225 -16.03 10.82 -3.05
N ASN A 226 -16.09 12.11 -2.72
CA ASN A 226 -15.24 13.15 -3.28
C ASN A 226 -14.07 13.44 -2.34
N CYS A 227 -12.97 12.69 -2.47
CA CYS A 227 -11.66 13.14 -2.02
C CYS A 227 -11.13 14.18 -3.02
N PRO A 228 -10.46 15.26 -2.57
CA PRO A 228 -9.78 16.16 -3.49
C PRO A 228 -8.83 15.37 -4.39
N HIS A 229 -8.98 15.55 -5.70
CA HIS A 229 -8.14 14.86 -6.67
C HIS A 229 -6.79 15.57 -6.76
N TYR A 230 -5.71 14.82 -6.54
CA TYR A 230 -4.36 15.29 -6.78
C TYR A 230 -3.80 14.59 -8.02
N GLN A 231 -3.28 15.38 -8.97
CA GLN A 231 -2.58 14.86 -10.14
C GLN A 231 -1.13 15.34 -10.09
N PRO A 232 -0.15 14.45 -9.87
CA PRO A 232 1.25 14.84 -9.80
C PRO A 232 1.72 15.39 -11.15
N GLU A 233 2.41 16.52 -11.12
CA GLU A 233 3.18 17.02 -12.26
C GLU A 233 4.56 16.36 -12.28
N ALA A 234 5.10 16.11 -13.48
CA ALA A 234 6.45 15.56 -13.62
C ALA A 234 7.51 16.48 -12.98
N GLU A 235 8.44 15.88 -12.23
CA GLU A 235 9.54 16.63 -11.61
C GLU A 235 10.46 17.23 -12.68
N PRO A 236 10.79 18.54 -12.60
CA PRO A 236 11.78 19.14 -13.49
C PRO A 236 13.14 18.44 -13.45
N PRO A 237 13.91 18.46 -14.55
CA PRO A 237 15.24 17.84 -14.58
C PRO A 237 16.19 18.49 -13.57
N ILE A 238 17.02 17.68 -12.94
CA ILE A 238 18.10 18.16 -12.06
C ILE A 238 19.19 18.79 -12.94
N THR A 239 19.31 20.12 -12.90
CA THR A 239 20.27 20.89 -13.72
C THR A 239 21.60 21.18 -13.02
N GLN A 240 21.68 20.95 -11.71
CA GLN A 240 22.87 21.19 -10.89
C GLN A 240 22.94 20.18 -9.74
N ILE A 241 24.15 19.94 -9.24
CA ILE A 241 24.35 19.09 -8.07
C ILE A 241 23.70 19.77 -6.86
N ARG A 242 22.81 19.04 -6.19
CA ARG A 242 22.26 19.39 -4.88
C ARG A 242 22.96 18.52 -3.84
N ARG A 243 23.35 19.11 -2.71
CA ARG A 243 24.05 18.41 -1.63
C ARG A 243 23.54 18.92 -0.29
N GLN A 244 23.27 18.00 0.62
CA GLN A 244 22.92 18.25 2.00
C GLN A 244 23.78 17.36 2.90
N GLU A 245 24.14 17.88 4.07
CA GLU A 245 24.86 17.14 5.10
C GLU A 245 24.00 17.12 6.37
N LEU A 246 23.71 15.92 6.87
CA LEU A 246 22.97 15.72 8.10
C LEU A 246 23.95 15.33 9.21
N GLY A 247 24.01 16.12 10.27
CA GLY A 247 24.83 15.84 11.44
C GLY A 247 24.07 15.02 12.48
N MET A 248 24.54 13.82 12.80
CA MET A 248 23.96 12.96 13.83
C MET A 248 25.00 12.69 14.94
N PRO A 249 24.85 13.26 16.15
CA PRO A 249 25.88 13.20 17.18
C PRO A 249 26.28 11.79 17.65
N ARG A 250 25.39 10.81 17.49
CA ARG A 250 25.59 9.42 17.95
C ARG A 250 26.00 8.46 16.83
N LEU A 251 26.19 8.94 15.60
CA LEU A 251 26.47 8.09 14.46
C LEU A 251 27.98 7.80 14.37
N GLU A 252 28.35 6.52 14.46
CA GLU A 252 29.77 6.09 14.44
C GLU A 252 30.33 5.89 13.03
N GLN A 253 29.47 5.84 12.01
CA GLN A 253 29.85 5.58 10.62
C GLN A 253 29.22 6.59 9.68
N ALA A 254 30.02 7.14 8.75
CA ALA A 254 29.51 8.02 7.71
C ALA A 254 28.68 7.25 6.68
N ARG A 255 27.57 7.84 6.25
CA ARG A 255 26.70 7.33 5.19
C ARG A 255 26.70 8.31 4.01
N LEU A 256 26.70 7.79 2.79
CA LEU A 256 26.59 8.58 1.56
C LEU A 256 25.51 7.95 0.68
N MET A 257 24.48 8.73 0.35
CA MET A 257 23.47 8.36 -0.62
C MET A 257 23.50 9.34 -1.79
N MET A 258 23.35 8.82 -3.01
CA MET A 258 23.35 9.59 -4.25
C MET A 258 22.22 9.10 -5.13
N ALA A 259 21.56 10.02 -5.83
CA ALA A 259 20.48 9.70 -6.75
C ALA A 259 20.59 10.52 -8.04
N TRP A 260 20.04 9.96 -9.10
CA TRP A 260 19.81 10.61 -10.40
C TRP A 260 18.36 10.35 -10.80
N LEU A 261 17.75 11.26 -11.55
CA LEU A 261 16.43 11.00 -12.14
C LEU A 261 16.55 9.91 -13.22
N GLY A 262 15.81 8.83 -13.04
CA GLY A 262 15.64 7.77 -14.03
C GLY A 262 14.39 7.96 -14.88
N PRO A 263 14.15 7.08 -15.87
CA PRO A 263 12.87 7.03 -16.56
C PRO A 263 11.74 6.64 -15.60
N GLY A 264 10.55 7.21 -15.81
CA GLY A 264 9.34 6.79 -15.12
C GLY A 264 8.84 5.43 -15.63
N MET A 265 7.90 4.83 -14.89
CA MET A 265 7.11 3.71 -15.35
C MET A 265 5.81 4.28 -15.97
N ASP A 266 5.60 4.04 -17.26
CA ASP A 266 4.38 4.43 -17.99
C ASP A 266 3.20 3.49 -17.67
#